data_AF-A0A2N9IAH7-F1
#
_entry.id   AF-A0A2N9IAH7-F1
#
_cell.length_a   1.000
_cell.length_b   1.000
_cell.length_c   1.000
_cell.angle_alpha   90.00
_cell.angle_beta   90.00
_cell.angle_gamma   90.00
#
_symmetry.space_group_name_H-M   'P 1'
#
loop_
_entity.id
_entity.type
_entity.pdbx_description
1 polymer ?
#
loop_
_entity_poly.entity_id
_entity_poly.type
_entity_poly.pdbx_seq_one_letter_code
_entity_poly.pdbx_strand_id
1 'polypeptide(L)'
;MICKVNSLQVLDLSNNHLIGQIPQCLGNFSSSLSVLNMRNNSFQGILPETFIKGSSLRTLDLSLNRIEGKIPRSLVKCRQLEVLNLGNNNMNDIFPFWLESLPELQILILRANGFQGPIWDSHTNFGFSKLHVIDLSHNNFTGRLPSEYFKTWNAMLMVHGKINSKPEYMGDDSGYYEDSITVMNKGLEMELVKILTIFIAIDLSNNRFCGEIPNTMGNLKELIVLNLSSNSFTGPIPSSFWEPN
;
A
#
# COMPACT_ATOMS: atom_id res chain seq x y z
N MET A 1 0.92 -27.75 7.77
CA MET A 1 2.25 -28.00 8.37
C MET A 1 3.01 -26.70 8.63
N ILE A 2 2.87 -25.68 7.78
CA ILE A 2 3.53 -24.37 7.97
C ILE A 2 3.10 -23.65 9.25
N CYS A 3 1.80 -23.68 9.64
CA CYS A 3 1.23 -23.02 10.83
C CYS A 3 1.79 -23.44 12.21
N LYS A 4 2.80 -24.31 12.25
CA LYS A 4 3.45 -24.78 13.49
C LYS A 4 4.89 -24.28 13.62
N VAL A 5 5.39 -23.54 12.64
CA VAL A 5 6.76 -23.05 12.63
C VAL A 5 6.81 -21.70 13.34
N ASN A 6 7.35 -21.70 14.56
CA ASN A 6 7.31 -20.52 15.44
C ASN A 6 8.54 -19.61 15.32
N SER A 7 9.60 -20.03 14.64
CA SER A 7 10.88 -19.30 14.54
C SER A 7 11.11 -18.66 13.16
N LEU A 8 10.17 -18.81 12.23
CA LEU A 8 10.32 -18.34 10.86
C LEU A 8 10.15 -16.82 10.81
N GLN A 9 11.19 -16.11 10.34
CA GLN A 9 11.17 -14.65 10.20
C GLN A 9 10.79 -14.19 8.79
N VAL A 10 11.21 -14.95 7.77
CA VAL A 10 10.92 -14.66 6.36
C VAL A 10 10.31 -15.91 5.73
N LEU A 11 9.15 -15.74 5.11
CA LEU A 11 8.52 -16.73 4.25
C LEU A 11 8.30 -16.12 2.87
N ASP A 12 9.18 -16.46 1.93
CA ASP A 12 9.04 -16.09 0.53
C ASP A 12 8.66 -17.33 -0.30
N LEU A 13 7.47 -17.29 -0.89
CA LEU A 13 6.89 -18.29 -1.79
C LEU A 13 6.60 -17.68 -3.17
N SER A 14 7.12 -16.49 -3.44
CA SER A 14 6.75 -15.70 -4.61
C SER A 14 7.15 -16.36 -5.93
N ASN A 15 6.46 -15.98 -7.02
CA ASN A 15 6.78 -16.40 -8.39
C ASN A 15 6.76 -17.93 -8.59
N ASN A 16 5.67 -18.55 -8.13
CA ASN A 16 5.44 -19.98 -8.28
C ASN A 16 4.06 -20.26 -8.88
N HIS A 17 3.73 -21.54 -9.06
CA HIS A 17 2.42 -22.00 -9.52
C HIS A 17 1.60 -22.57 -8.35
N LEU A 18 1.79 -22.08 -7.12
CA LEU A 18 1.10 -22.59 -5.95
C LEU A 18 -0.40 -22.27 -6.04
N ILE A 19 -1.22 -23.23 -5.65
CA ILE A 19 -2.68 -23.17 -5.70
C ILE A 19 -3.28 -23.36 -4.31
N GLY A 20 -4.59 -23.12 -4.21
CA GLY A 20 -5.37 -23.36 -3.00
C GLY A 20 -5.65 -22.09 -2.23
N GLN A 21 -6.30 -22.24 -1.06
CA GLN A 21 -6.69 -21.09 -0.24
C GLN A 21 -5.55 -20.60 0.64
N ILE A 22 -5.55 -19.30 0.95
CA ILE A 22 -4.70 -18.74 2.00
C ILE A 22 -5.07 -19.39 3.34
N PRO A 23 -4.13 -20.08 4.01
CA PRO A 23 -4.40 -20.67 5.32
C PRO A 23 -4.79 -19.59 6.34
N GLN A 24 -5.96 -19.73 6.97
CA GLN A 24 -6.45 -18.77 7.98
C GLN A 24 -5.52 -18.62 9.20
N CYS A 25 -4.69 -19.63 9.45
CA CYS A 25 -3.66 -19.56 10.47
C CYS A 25 -2.61 -18.47 10.20
N LEU A 26 -2.47 -17.98 8.97
CA LEU A 26 -1.45 -16.98 8.62
C LEU A 26 -1.62 -15.67 9.38
N GLY A 27 -2.84 -15.33 9.80
CA GLY A 27 -3.09 -14.18 10.68
C GLY A 27 -2.54 -14.36 12.11
N ASN A 28 -2.31 -15.61 12.53
CA ASN A 28 -1.82 -15.98 13.86
C ASN A 28 -0.60 -16.93 13.79
N PHE A 29 0.19 -16.80 12.72
CA PHE A 29 1.17 -17.82 12.36
C PHE A 29 2.34 -17.91 13.33
N SER A 30 2.95 -16.76 13.61
CA SER A 30 4.07 -16.63 14.53
C SER A 30 4.27 -15.15 14.88
N SER A 31 4.69 -14.87 16.10
CA SER A 31 5.15 -13.55 16.52
C SER A 31 6.58 -13.24 16.06
N SER A 32 7.24 -14.15 15.32
CA SER A 32 8.58 -13.90 14.75
C SER A 32 8.56 -13.60 13.26
N LEU A 33 7.46 -13.90 12.56
CA LEU A 33 7.35 -13.70 11.12
C LEU A 33 7.28 -12.21 10.82
N SER A 34 8.31 -11.71 10.13
CA SER A 34 8.47 -10.32 9.71
C SER A 34 8.05 -10.12 8.25
N VAL A 35 8.40 -11.06 7.37
CA VAL A 35 8.10 -10.98 5.94
C VAL A 35 7.26 -12.18 5.51
N LEU A 36 6.09 -11.91 4.93
CA LEU A 36 5.27 -12.89 4.22
C LEU A 36 5.10 -12.43 2.78
N ASN A 37 5.84 -13.05 1.87
CA ASN A 37 5.73 -12.82 0.43
C ASN A 37 5.16 -14.07 -0.26
N MET A 38 3.94 -13.98 -0.77
CA MET A 38 3.28 -15.01 -1.57
C MET A 38 2.91 -14.50 -2.97
N ARG A 39 3.57 -13.43 -3.42
CA ARG A 39 3.32 -12.75 -4.69
C ARG A 39 3.37 -13.70 -5.88
N ASN A 40 2.57 -13.43 -6.91
CA ASN A 40 2.64 -14.11 -8.20
C ASN A 40 2.51 -15.63 -8.08
N ASN A 41 1.32 -16.05 -7.68
CA ASN A 41 0.89 -17.44 -7.53
C ASN A 41 -0.59 -17.57 -7.99
N SER A 42 -1.24 -18.68 -7.68
CA SER A 42 -2.66 -18.92 -7.95
C SER A 42 -3.44 -19.15 -6.65
N PHE A 43 -3.06 -18.46 -5.56
CA PHE A 43 -3.82 -18.52 -4.30
C PHE A 43 -5.19 -17.85 -4.44
N GLN A 44 -6.18 -18.43 -3.79
CA GLN A 44 -7.59 -17.99 -3.84
C GLN A 44 -8.20 -17.85 -2.44
N GLY A 45 -9.48 -17.45 -2.37
CA GLY A 45 -10.20 -17.25 -1.12
C GLY A 45 -9.88 -15.91 -0.46
N ILE A 46 -10.14 -15.81 0.85
CA ILE A 46 -10.06 -14.54 1.60
C ILE A 46 -8.83 -14.43 2.48
N LEU A 47 -8.47 -13.20 2.84
CA LEU A 47 -7.46 -12.91 3.86
C LEU A 47 -7.86 -13.46 5.24
N PRO A 48 -6.89 -13.80 6.11
CA PRO A 48 -7.15 -14.22 7.48
C PRO A 48 -7.95 -13.19 8.29
N GLU A 49 -9.09 -13.58 8.86
CA GLU A 49 -9.90 -12.64 9.66
C GLU A 49 -9.36 -12.39 11.08
N THR A 50 -8.38 -13.18 11.53
CA THR A 50 -7.97 -13.28 12.94
C THR A 50 -6.53 -12.86 13.20
N PHE A 51 -6.06 -11.79 12.55
CA PHE A 51 -4.77 -11.18 12.90
C PHE A 51 -4.68 -10.89 14.41
N ILE A 52 -3.53 -11.21 15.02
CA ILE A 52 -3.32 -11.08 16.46
C ILE A 52 -2.43 -9.90 16.84
N LYS A 53 -2.62 -9.41 18.06
CA LYS A 53 -1.74 -8.39 18.65
C LYS A 53 -0.37 -9.00 18.93
N GLY A 54 0.69 -8.23 18.71
CA GLY A 54 2.07 -8.70 18.90
C GLY A 54 2.64 -9.49 17.72
N SER A 55 1.96 -9.44 16.57
CA SER A 55 2.54 -9.85 15.29
C SER A 55 3.73 -8.96 14.97
N SER A 56 4.83 -9.59 14.53
CA SER A 56 6.03 -8.89 14.04
C SER A 56 6.04 -8.65 12.55
N LEU A 57 4.91 -8.87 11.88
CA LEU A 57 4.78 -8.73 10.44
C LEU A 57 5.02 -7.27 10.02
N ARG A 58 6.08 -7.06 9.24
CA ARG A 58 6.47 -5.80 8.61
C ARG A 58 6.04 -5.75 7.14
N THR A 59 6.15 -6.88 6.44
CA THR A 59 5.78 -6.98 5.01
C THR A 59 4.75 -8.07 4.78
N LEU A 60 3.63 -7.69 4.14
CA LEU A 60 2.63 -8.60 3.60
C LEU A 60 2.44 -8.34 2.11
N ASP A 61 3.03 -9.20 1.27
CA ASP A 61 2.82 -9.17 -0.18
C ASP A 61 2.05 -10.42 -0.63
N LEU A 62 0.82 -10.19 -1.08
CA LEU A 62 -0.06 -11.21 -1.65
C LEU A 62 -0.50 -10.84 -3.07
N SER A 63 0.23 -9.94 -3.72
CA SER A 63 -0.11 -9.43 -5.04
C SER A 63 -0.03 -10.50 -6.13
N LEU A 64 -0.69 -10.26 -7.27
CA LEU A 64 -0.69 -11.19 -8.41
C LEU A 64 -1.19 -12.58 -8.00
N ASN A 65 -2.39 -12.63 -7.41
CA ASN A 65 -3.08 -13.85 -7.02
C ASN A 65 -4.58 -13.75 -7.42
N ARG A 66 -5.43 -14.62 -6.87
CA ARG A 66 -6.89 -14.65 -7.10
C ARG A 66 -7.66 -14.45 -5.80
N ILE A 67 -7.13 -13.62 -4.90
CA ILE A 67 -7.69 -13.38 -3.57
C ILE A 67 -8.94 -12.51 -3.71
N GLU A 68 -9.98 -12.85 -2.98
CA GLU A 68 -11.28 -12.17 -3.03
C GLU A 68 -11.68 -11.61 -1.66
N GLY A 69 -12.85 -10.96 -1.62
CA GLY A 69 -13.42 -10.44 -0.38
C GLY A 69 -12.83 -9.11 0.05
N LYS A 70 -12.84 -8.88 1.36
CA LYS A 70 -12.56 -7.60 2.03
C LYS A 70 -11.24 -7.63 2.79
N ILE A 71 -10.69 -6.45 3.09
CA ILE A 71 -9.54 -6.34 3.98
C ILE A 71 -10.02 -6.52 5.43
N PRO A 72 -9.53 -7.51 6.19
CA PRO A 72 -10.01 -7.78 7.53
C PRO A 72 -9.60 -6.66 8.49
N ARG A 73 -10.55 -6.15 9.27
CA ARG A 73 -10.29 -5.09 10.27
C ARG A 73 -9.26 -5.49 11.33
N SER A 74 -9.07 -6.78 11.57
CA SER A 74 -8.07 -7.27 12.53
C SER A 74 -6.64 -6.95 12.10
N LEU A 75 -6.38 -6.63 10.82
CA LEU A 75 -5.05 -6.28 10.32
C LEU A 75 -4.42 -5.09 11.06
N VAL A 76 -5.23 -4.18 11.63
CA VAL A 76 -4.77 -3.07 12.49
C VAL A 76 -4.01 -3.51 13.75
N LYS A 77 -4.08 -4.80 14.09
CA LYS A 77 -3.32 -5.39 15.21
C LYS A 77 -1.84 -5.65 14.86
N CYS A 78 -1.49 -5.71 13.58
CA CYS A 78 -0.12 -5.82 13.08
C CYS A 78 0.56 -4.44 13.12
N ARG A 79 0.86 -3.95 14.32
CA ARG A 79 1.35 -2.58 14.54
C ARG A 79 2.72 -2.27 13.91
N GLN A 80 3.48 -3.30 13.52
CA GLN A 80 4.77 -3.17 12.84
C GLN A 80 4.64 -3.21 11.31
N LEU A 81 3.43 -3.32 10.76
CA LEU A 81 3.23 -3.44 9.32
C LEU A 81 3.65 -2.16 8.60
N GLU A 82 4.60 -2.30 7.67
CA GLU A 82 5.18 -1.22 6.87
C GLU A 82 4.73 -1.30 5.41
N VAL A 83 4.65 -2.51 4.86
CA VAL A 83 4.28 -2.77 3.47
C VAL A 83 3.05 -3.67 3.42
N LEU A 84 1.99 -3.17 2.80
CA LEU A 84 0.81 -3.95 2.43
C LEU A 84 0.61 -3.89 0.92
N ASN A 85 0.86 -5.02 0.25
CA ASN A 85 0.66 -5.17 -1.19
C ASN A 85 -0.38 -6.25 -1.49
N LEU A 86 -1.56 -5.80 -1.95
CA LEU A 86 -2.69 -6.64 -2.35
C LEU A 86 -3.05 -6.47 -3.84
N GLY A 87 -2.18 -5.83 -4.61
CA GLY A 87 -2.46 -5.48 -6.00
C GLY A 87 -2.67 -6.70 -6.91
N ASN A 88 -3.44 -6.55 -7.99
CA ASN A 88 -3.77 -7.63 -8.94
C ASN A 88 -4.37 -8.86 -8.24
N ASN A 89 -5.56 -8.66 -7.69
CA ASN A 89 -6.37 -9.70 -7.08
C ASN A 89 -7.84 -9.50 -7.52
N ASN A 90 -8.76 -10.26 -6.92
CA ASN A 90 -10.20 -10.20 -7.16
C ASN A 90 -10.94 -9.55 -5.97
N MET A 91 -10.29 -8.65 -5.22
CA MET A 91 -10.89 -8.05 -4.03
C MET A 91 -11.99 -7.06 -4.39
N ASN A 92 -13.02 -6.99 -3.55
CA ASN A 92 -14.11 -6.03 -3.69
C ASN A 92 -14.48 -5.46 -2.32
N ASP A 93 -14.10 -4.20 -2.11
CA ASP A 93 -14.30 -3.51 -0.84
C ASP A 93 -14.33 -1.98 -1.05
N ILE A 94 -14.49 -1.23 0.04
CA ILE A 94 -14.27 0.21 0.06
C ILE A 94 -12.82 0.54 0.45
N PHE A 95 -12.44 1.82 0.36
CA PHE A 95 -11.13 2.26 0.87
C PHE A 95 -11.00 1.96 2.37
N PRO A 96 -9.94 1.24 2.81
CA PRO A 96 -9.82 0.70 4.17
C PRO A 96 -9.29 1.76 5.14
N PHE A 97 -10.07 2.81 5.41
CA PHE A 97 -9.65 3.95 6.24
C PHE A 97 -9.12 3.56 7.62
N TRP A 98 -9.57 2.45 8.21
CA TRP A 98 -9.07 1.98 9.50
C TRP A 98 -7.58 1.59 9.49
N LEU A 99 -6.98 1.35 8.33
CA LEU A 99 -5.53 1.13 8.20
C LEU A 99 -4.72 2.37 8.57
N GLU A 100 -5.34 3.55 8.62
CA GLU A 100 -4.70 4.79 9.05
C GLU A 100 -4.16 4.72 10.50
N SER A 101 -4.69 3.77 11.29
CA SER A 101 -4.27 3.50 12.67
C SER A 101 -2.97 2.69 12.80
N LEU A 102 -2.42 2.19 11.69
CA LEU A 102 -1.14 1.50 11.64
C LEU A 102 0.00 2.53 11.67
N PRO A 103 0.82 2.56 12.73
CA PRO A 103 1.79 3.64 12.94
C PRO A 103 3.01 3.57 12.03
N GLU A 104 3.30 2.40 11.45
CA GLU A 104 4.48 2.13 10.64
C GLU A 104 4.17 1.99 9.14
N LEU A 105 2.90 2.06 8.74
CA LEU A 105 2.51 1.79 7.36
C LEU A 105 3.05 2.87 6.41
N GLN A 106 3.89 2.43 5.48
CA GLN A 106 4.64 3.28 4.54
C GLN A 106 4.20 3.06 3.09
N ILE A 107 3.79 1.83 2.76
CA ILE A 107 3.41 1.43 1.40
C ILE A 107 2.06 0.73 1.42
N LEU A 108 1.13 1.26 0.62
CA LEU A 108 -0.18 0.68 0.42
C LEU A 108 -0.47 0.51 -1.08
N ILE A 109 -0.50 -0.73 -1.56
CA ILE A 109 -0.78 -1.06 -2.96
C ILE A 109 -2.05 -1.90 -3.03
N LEU A 110 -3.11 -1.30 -3.59
CA LEU A 110 -4.42 -1.93 -3.81
C LEU A 110 -4.78 -2.04 -5.29
N ARG A 111 -3.82 -1.76 -6.18
CA ARG A 111 -4.05 -1.65 -7.63
C ARG A 111 -4.75 -2.86 -8.25
N ALA A 112 -5.44 -2.67 -9.37
CA ALA A 112 -6.00 -3.76 -10.17
C ALA A 112 -6.86 -4.72 -9.33
N ASN A 113 -7.92 -4.18 -8.74
CA ASN A 113 -8.93 -4.87 -7.95
C ASN A 113 -10.32 -4.24 -8.25
N GLY A 114 -11.33 -4.58 -7.44
CA GLY A 114 -12.68 -4.02 -7.50
C GLY A 114 -13.00 -3.01 -6.39
N PHE A 115 -12.01 -2.29 -5.83
CA PHE A 115 -12.29 -1.34 -4.75
C PHE A 115 -13.10 -0.14 -5.23
N GLN A 116 -14.04 0.36 -4.42
CA GLN A 116 -15.03 1.36 -4.83
C GLN A 116 -15.31 2.43 -3.76
N GLY A 117 -16.10 3.43 -4.14
CA GLY A 117 -16.49 4.54 -3.26
C GLY A 117 -15.41 5.62 -3.17
N PRO A 118 -15.58 6.61 -2.28
CA PRO A 118 -14.58 7.65 -2.04
C PRO A 118 -13.39 7.12 -1.23
N ILE A 119 -12.25 7.80 -1.38
CA ILE A 119 -11.04 7.55 -0.56
C ILE A 119 -10.97 8.47 0.67
N TRP A 120 -12.13 8.92 1.16
CA TRP A 120 -12.22 9.83 2.30
C TRP A 120 -13.53 9.65 3.08
N ASP A 121 -13.45 9.88 4.39
CA ASP A 121 -14.58 9.90 5.31
C ASP A 121 -14.45 11.12 6.23
N SER A 122 -15.52 11.91 6.35
CA SER A 122 -15.57 13.10 7.21
C SER A 122 -15.36 12.81 8.70
N HIS A 123 -15.46 11.55 9.12
CA HIS A 123 -15.28 11.12 10.52
C HIS A 123 -13.87 10.58 10.81
N THR A 124 -13.00 10.51 9.81
CA THR A 124 -11.61 10.05 9.97
C THR A 124 -10.72 11.24 10.26
N ASN A 125 -10.33 11.36 11.54
CA ASN A 125 -9.58 12.50 12.08
C ASN A 125 -8.07 12.34 11.81
N PHE A 126 -7.67 12.29 10.55
CA PHE A 126 -6.26 12.31 10.11
C PHE A 126 -5.50 10.99 10.31
N GLY A 127 -5.02 10.38 9.23
CA GLY A 127 -4.05 9.29 9.33
C GLY A 127 -3.26 9.03 8.05
N PHE A 128 -2.41 8.00 8.09
CA PHE A 128 -1.33 7.70 7.11
C PHE A 128 -0.12 8.64 7.15
N SER A 129 0.31 9.09 8.33
CA SER A 129 1.42 10.05 8.47
C SER A 129 2.78 9.57 7.97
N LYS A 130 3.01 8.25 7.89
CA LYS A 130 4.24 7.64 7.36
C LYS A 130 4.12 7.12 5.92
N LEU A 131 2.98 7.27 5.28
CA LEU A 131 2.76 6.73 3.93
C LEU A 131 3.58 7.54 2.90
N HIS A 132 4.44 6.87 2.15
CA HIS A 132 5.25 7.46 1.07
C HIS A 132 4.84 6.90 -0.31
N VAL A 133 4.30 5.69 -0.38
CA VAL A 133 3.79 5.09 -1.61
C VAL A 133 2.34 4.67 -1.46
N ILE A 134 1.50 5.16 -2.36
CA ILE A 134 0.13 4.69 -2.51
C ILE A 134 -0.19 4.44 -3.98
N ASP A 135 -0.65 3.22 -4.28
CA ASP A 135 -1.09 2.83 -5.60
C ASP A 135 -2.51 2.23 -5.50
N LEU A 136 -3.48 3.04 -5.92
CA LEU A 136 -4.90 2.70 -6.00
C LEU A 136 -5.35 2.48 -7.44
N SER A 137 -4.42 2.41 -8.39
CA SER A 137 -4.74 2.44 -9.82
C SER A 137 -5.58 1.23 -10.26
N HIS A 138 -6.28 1.35 -11.38
CA HIS A 138 -7.09 0.26 -11.94
C HIS A 138 -8.11 -0.30 -10.93
N ASN A 139 -8.92 0.59 -10.38
CA ASN A 139 -10.01 0.25 -9.46
C ASN A 139 -11.30 0.98 -9.88
N ASN A 140 -12.30 0.92 -9.01
CA ASN A 140 -13.63 1.44 -9.22
C ASN A 140 -13.92 2.66 -8.30
N PHE A 141 -12.87 3.30 -7.75
CA PHE A 141 -12.99 4.43 -6.82
C PHE A 141 -13.66 5.64 -7.49
N THR A 142 -14.39 6.42 -6.69
CA THR A 142 -15.25 7.52 -7.15
C THR A 142 -15.13 8.73 -6.24
N GLY A 143 -15.78 9.84 -6.62
CA GLY A 143 -15.91 11.01 -5.77
C GLY A 143 -14.72 11.96 -5.90
N ARG A 144 -14.81 13.06 -5.15
CA ARG A 144 -13.78 14.11 -5.14
C ARG A 144 -12.59 13.70 -4.30
N LEU A 145 -11.40 14.13 -4.72
CA LEU A 145 -10.21 14.04 -3.90
C LEU A 145 -10.30 15.05 -2.75
N PRO A 146 -10.11 14.63 -1.49
CA PRO A 146 -10.23 15.50 -0.33
C PRO A 146 -9.01 16.42 -0.14
N SER A 147 -9.19 17.74 -0.25
CA SER A 147 -8.07 18.69 -0.06
C SER A 147 -7.35 18.56 1.27
N GLU A 148 -8.08 18.35 2.37
CA GLU A 148 -7.50 18.27 3.72
C GLU A 148 -6.72 16.97 3.97
N TYR A 149 -7.00 15.90 3.22
CA TYR A 149 -6.37 14.59 3.46
C TYR A 149 -4.91 14.58 3.02
N PHE A 150 -4.57 15.24 1.91
CA PHE A 150 -3.16 15.33 1.47
C PHE A 150 -2.29 16.16 2.40
N LYS A 151 -2.88 16.99 3.27
CA LYS A 151 -2.12 17.74 4.28
C LYS A 151 -1.62 16.85 5.43
N THR A 152 -2.11 15.62 5.57
CA THR A 152 -1.73 14.72 6.67
C THR A 152 -0.65 13.72 6.29
N TRP A 153 -0.26 13.69 5.02
CA TRP A 153 0.76 12.78 4.49
C TRP A 153 2.15 13.35 4.76
N ASN A 154 2.47 13.50 6.06
CA ASN A 154 3.65 14.21 6.55
C ASN A 154 4.96 13.70 5.95
N ALA A 155 5.06 12.37 5.81
CA ALA A 155 6.07 11.66 5.05
C ALA A 155 6.38 12.25 3.66
N MET A 156 5.36 12.68 2.93
CA MET A 156 5.48 13.25 1.58
C MET A 156 5.61 14.78 1.57
N LEU A 157 5.44 15.45 2.71
CA LEU A 157 5.49 16.90 2.82
C LEU A 157 6.93 17.42 2.93
N MET A 158 7.72 16.88 3.85
CA MET A 158 9.12 17.30 4.10
C MET A 158 9.86 16.22 4.91
N VAL A 159 10.90 15.57 4.36
CA VAL A 159 11.91 14.89 5.19
C VAL A 159 13.15 15.78 5.28
N HIS A 160 13.29 16.49 6.41
CA HIS A 160 14.57 17.05 6.78
C HIS A 160 15.56 15.91 7.10
N GLY A 161 16.65 15.80 6.32
CA GLY A 161 17.93 15.39 6.91
C GLY A 161 18.55 14.03 6.55
N LYS A 162 18.37 13.49 5.34
CA LYS A 162 19.20 12.34 4.87
C LYS A 162 19.77 12.52 3.46
N ILE A 163 20.31 13.70 3.15
CA ILE A 163 20.99 13.94 1.87
C ILE A 163 22.39 13.25 1.81
N ASN A 164 22.91 12.74 2.95
CA ASN A 164 24.27 12.17 3.03
C ASN A 164 24.35 10.73 3.59
N SER A 165 23.25 10.00 3.69
CA SER A 165 23.27 8.58 4.10
C SER A 165 23.27 7.64 2.90
N LYS A 166 23.87 6.45 3.05
CA LYS A 166 23.74 5.37 2.08
C LYS A 166 22.25 5.08 1.81
N PRO A 167 21.88 4.65 0.58
CA PRO A 167 20.51 4.25 0.29
C PRO A 167 20.06 3.15 1.25
N GLU A 168 18.91 3.36 1.90
CA GLU A 168 18.23 2.40 2.76
C GLU A 168 17.08 1.76 1.95
N TYR A 169 16.94 0.45 2.09
CA TYR A 169 15.90 -0.33 1.40
C TYR A 169 14.96 -0.94 2.44
N MET A 170 13.67 -1.00 2.12
CA MET A 170 12.70 -1.74 2.93
C MET A 170 13.00 -3.23 2.86
N GLY A 171 12.76 -3.96 3.93
CA GLY A 171 13.21 -5.33 4.09
C GLY A 171 13.25 -5.77 5.54
N ASP A 172 13.80 -6.96 5.80
CA ASP A 172 13.88 -7.52 7.15
C ASP A 172 15.00 -6.89 8.01
N ASP A 173 14.93 -7.07 9.34
CA ASP A 173 15.89 -6.45 10.28
C ASP A 173 17.31 -7.00 10.12
N SER A 174 17.49 -8.20 9.56
CA SER A 174 18.81 -8.79 9.37
C SER A 174 19.52 -8.31 8.09
N GLY A 175 18.80 -7.62 7.19
CA GLY A 175 19.29 -7.20 5.88
C GLY A 175 19.46 -8.36 4.89
N TYR A 176 18.89 -9.52 5.19
CA TYR A 176 18.91 -10.70 4.32
C TYR A 176 17.89 -10.56 3.17
N TYR A 177 16.77 -9.89 3.44
CA TYR A 177 15.65 -9.70 2.53
C TYR A 177 15.42 -8.21 2.30
N GLU A 178 15.26 -7.83 1.04
CA GLU A 178 14.82 -6.51 0.63
C GLU A 178 13.47 -6.64 -0.08
N ASP A 179 12.51 -5.80 0.31
CA ASP A 179 11.18 -5.80 -0.27
C ASP A 179 11.23 -5.37 -1.73
N SER A 180 10.37 -5.99 -2.53
CA SER A 180 10.11 -5.60 -3.91
C SER A 180 8.63 -5.31 -4.12
N ILE A 181 8.33 -4.35 -4.97
CA ILE A 181 6.97 -4.09 -5.44
C ILE A 181 6.96 -3.96 -6.94
N THR A 182 5.79 -4.15 -7.51
CA THR A 182 5.54 -3.79 -8.89
C THR A 182 4.73 -2.50 -8.93
N VAL A 183 5.16 -1.54 -9.74
CA VAL A 183 4.48 -0.27 -9.97
C VAL A 183 4.17 -0.11 -11.46
N MET A 184 3.20 0.72 -11.82
CA MET A 184 2.93 1.05 -13.21
C MET A 184 3.56 2.41 -13.57
N ASN A 185 4.23 2.49 -14.72
CA ASN A 185 4.72 3.75 -15.26
C ASN A 185 4.41 3.81 -16.76
N LYS A 186 3.53 4.73 -17.16
CA LYS A 186 3.08 4.87 -18.56
C LYS A 186 2.53 3.57 -19.17
N GLY A 187 1.79 2.78 -18.40
CA GLY A 187 1.26 1.50 -18.83
C GLY A 187 2.29 0.36 -18.90
N LEU A 188 3.54 0.62 -18.51
CA LEU A 188 4.55 -0.42 -18.34
C LEU A 188 4.57 -0.86 -16.88
N GLU A 189 4.50 -2.17 -16.69
CA GLU A 189 4.71 -2.79 -15.38
C GLU A 189 6.21 -2.80 -15.06
N MET A 190 6.60 -2.10 -14.00
CA MET A 190 7.99 -2.00 -13.55
C MET A 190 8.14 -2.70 -12.21
N GLU A 191 9.10 -3.61 -12.11
CA GLU A 191 9.47 -4.23 -10.84
C GLU A 191 10.57 -3.41 -10.16
N LEU A 192 10.23 -2.82 -9.00
CA LEU A 192 11.19 -2.26 -8.08
C LEU A 192 11.73 -3.41 -7.23
N VAL A 193 12.82 -4.03 -7.69
CA VAL A 193 13.48 -5.18 -7.03
C VAL A 193 13.99 -4.86 -5.62
N LYS A 194 14.18 -3.58 -5.31
CA LYS A 194 14.44 -3.07 -3.96
C LYS A 194 13.68 -1.77 -3.78
N ILE A 195 12.90 -1.65 -2.71
CA ILE A 195 12.17 -0.42 -2.42
C ILE A 195 13.06 0.51 -1.62
N LEU A 196 13.50 1.60 -2.26
CA LEU A 196 14.15 2.70 -1.55
C LEU A 196 13.15 3.32 -0.57
N THR A 197 13.56 3.49 0.69
CA THR A 197 12.73 4.16 1.71
C THR A 197 12.36 5.60 1.34
N ILE A 198 13.10 6.20 0.41
CA ILE A 198 12.88 7.55 -0.10
C ILE A 198 11.97 7.61 -1.34
N PHE A 199 11.50 6.48 -1.87
CA PHE A 199 10.64 6.49 -3.05
C PHE A 199 9.23 6.97 -2.68
N ILE A 200 8.82 8.10 -3.23
CA ILE A 200 7.53 8.73 -2.93
C ILE A 200 6.68 8.78 -4.20
N ALA A 201 5.54 8.10 -4.19
CA ALA A 201 4.69 7.96 -5.37
C ALA A 201 3.20 7.87 -5.02
N ILE A 202 2.40 8.53 -5.85
CA ILE A 202 0.95 8.49 -5.82
C ILE A 202 0.46 8.07 -7.20
N ASP A 203 -0.16 6.90 -7.29
CA ASP A 203 -0.88 6.46 -8.48
C ASP A 203 -2.37 6.25 -8.18
N LEU A 204 -3.20 7.14 -8.72
CA LEU A 204 -4.65 7.09 -8.65
C LEU A 204 -5.29 6.82 -10.02
N SER A 205 -4.48 6.43 -11.01
CA SER A 205 -4.92 6.34 -12.40
C SER A 205 -5.95 5.23 -12.64
N ASN A 206 -6.67 5.31 -13.75
CA ASN A 206 -7.64 4.28 -14.15
C ASN A 206 -8.69 4.02 -13.05
N ASN A 207 -9.34 5.09 -12.61
CA ASN A 207 -10.43 5.11 -11.64
C ASN A 207 -11.55 6.03 -12.16
N ARG A 208 -12.50 6.40 -11.30
CA ARG A 208 -13.60 7.33 -11.60
C ARG A 208 -13.64 8.51 -10.64
N PHE A 209 -12.48 8.97 -10.18
CA PHE A 209 -12.39 10.20 -9.40
C PHE A 209 -12.87 11.39 -10.22
N CYS A 210 -13.53 12.37 -9.58
CA CYS A 210 -14.15 13.49 -10.27
C CYS A 210 -13.95 14.83 -9.54
N GLY A 211 -14.38 15.91 -10.17
CA GLY A 211 -14.18 17.27 -9.66
C GLY A 211 -12.77 17.78 -9.93
N GLU A 212 -12.39 18.85 -9.24
CA GLU A 212 -11.07 19.46 -9.39
C GLU A 212 -9.98 18.70 -8.64
N ILE A 213 -8.75 18.77 -9.17
CA ILE A 213 -7.57 18.28 -8.46
C ILE A 213 -7.29 19.27 -7.30
N PRO A 214 -7.14 18.82 -6.05
CA PRO A 214 -6.90 19.72 -4.93
C PRO A 214 -5.58 20.49 -5.04
N ASN A 215 -5.63 21.81 -4.84
CA ASN A 215 -4.42 22.65 -4.74
C ASN A 215 -3.44 22.18 -3.65
N THR A 216 -3.93 21.51 -2.61
CA THR A 216 -3.09 20.99 -1.52
C THR A 216 -2.15 19.86 -1.95
N MET A 217 -2.43 19.17 -3.07
CA MET A 217 -1.50 18.19 -3.63
C MET A 217 -0.17 18.83 -4.03
N GLY A 218 -0.16 20.13 -4.39
CA GLY A 218 1.07 20.86 -4.72
C GLY A 218 1.99 21.08 -3.52
N ASN A 219 1.54 20.79 -2.29
CA ASN A 219 2.35 20.84 -1.08
C ASN A 219 3.17 19.57 -0.85
N LEU A 220 2.92 18.49 -1.61
CA LEU A 220 3.67 17.23 -1.53
C LEU A 220 5.01 17.39 -2.27
N LYS A 221 5.94 18.14 -1.69
CA LYS A 221 7.14 18.64 -2.37
C LYS A 221 8.17 17.55 -2.70
N GLU A 222 8.10 16.41 -2.02
CA GLU A 222 9.02 15.28 -2.24
C GLU A 222 8.42 14.21 -3.18
N LEU A 223 7.25 14.47 -3.78
CA LEU A 223 6.59 13.52 -4.67
C LEU A 223 7.40 13.31 -5.96
N ILE A 224 7.89 12.08 -6.16
CA ILE A 224 8.67 11.71 -7.35
C ILE A 224 7.74 11.38 -8.51
N VAL A 225 6.63 10.69 -8.22
CA VAL A 225 5.65 10.25 -9.23
C VAL A 225 4.24 10.62 -8.80
N LEU A 226 3.54 11.39 -9.63
CA LEU A 226 2.11 11.64 -9.53
C LEU A 226 1.40 11.17 -10.80
N ASN A 227 0.53 10.17 -10.69
CA ASN A 227 -0.26 9.68 -11.80
C ASN A 227 -1.77 9.79 -11.49
N LEU A 228 -2.42 10.75 -12.14
CA LEU A 228 -3.87 11.01 -12.04
C LEU A 228 -4.63 10.65 -13.33
N SER A 229 -3.94 10.03 -14.30
CA SER A 229 -4.49 9.78 -15.64
C SER A 229 -5.71 8.84 -15.63
N SER A 230 -6.49 8.84 -16.71
CA SER A 230 -7.67 7.96 -16.85
C SER A 230 -8.64 8.05 -15.66
N ASN A 231 -9.09 9.26 -15.36
CA ASN A 231 -10.12 9.59 -14.37
C ASN A 231 -11.13 10.58 -14.97
N SER A 232 -12.09 11.04 -14.17
CA SER A 232 -13.13 12.02 -14.54
C SER A 232 -12.85 13.41 -13.95
N PHE A 233 -11.59 13.77 -13.74
CA PHE A 233 -11.21 15.10 -13.24
C PHE A 233 -11.62 16.22 -14.21
N THR A 234 -11.97 17.38 -13.65
CA THR A 234 -12.41 18.57 -14.37
C THR A 234 -11.68 19.81 -13.83
N GLY A 235 -11.78 20.94 -14.53
CA GLY A 235 -11.18 22.20 -14.09
C GLY A 235 -9.70 22.33 -14.49
N PRO A 236 -9.02 23.39 -14.03
CA PRO A 236 -7.63 23.65 -14.37
C PRO A 236 -6.68 22.72 -13.61
N ILE A 237 -5.45 22.62 -14.10
CA ILE A 237 -4.35 22.05 -13.30
C ILE A 237 -4.10 23.01 -12.11
N PRO A 238 -3.90 22.50 -10.87
CA PRO A 238 -3.58 23.33 -9.72
C PRO A 238 -2.33 24.19 -9.90
N SER A 239 -2.40 25.50 -9.67
CA SER A 239 -1.23 26.38 -9.81
C SER A 239 -0.10 26.06 -8.84
N SER A 240 -0.43 25.49 -7.68
CA SER A 240 0.52 25.01 -6.68
C SER A 240 1.49 23.92 -7.18
N PHE A 241 1.26 23.34 -8.37
CA PHE A 241 2.19 22.43 -9.02
C PHE A 241 3.38 23.13 -9.69
N TRP A 242 3.26 24.42 -10.04
CA TRP A 242 4.32 25.16 -10.74
C TRP A 242 4.64 26.53 -10.13
N GLU A 243 3.79 27.05 -9.24
CA GLU A 243 4.09 28.26 -8.48
C GLU A 243 5.02 27.91 -7.31
N PRO A 244 6.20 28.56 -7.21
CA PRO A 244 6.98 28.50 -5.98
C PRO A 244 6.20 29.24 -4.89
N ASN A 245 5.96 28.57 -3.76
CA ASN A 245 5.47 29.22 -2.53
C ASN A 245 6.52 30.19 -2.01
#